data_AF-A0A559UXF7-F1
#
_entry.id   AF-A0A559UXF7-F1
#
_cell.length_a   1.000
_cell.length_b   1.000
_cell.length_c   1.000
_cell.angle_alpha   90.00
_cell.angle_beta   90.00
_cell.angle_gamma   90.00
#
_symmetry.space_group_name_H-M   'P 1'
#
loop_
_entity.id
_entity.type
_entity.pdbx_description
1 polymer ?
#
loop_
_entity_poly.entity_id
_entity_poly.type
_entity_poly.pdbx_seq_one_letter_code
_entity_poly.pdbx_strand_id
1 'polypeptide(L)'
;MVREGDTLSKIAAKFHVPLAQIEQWNPQIKNPNVIQVGQQVRVAAPSQQPVGADEPFPGKDFFQPSVSSPIIEVMGWRLIEEGCSAYPDDEPDFQWSEEDRESYANWQRKLGFGGSDADGMPGPESWKRLHVPALSR
;
A
#
# COMPACT_ATOMS: atom_id res chain seq x y z
N MET A 1 -3.03 -23.58 4.63
CA MET A 1 -3.23 -24.32 5.89
C MET A 1 -2.43 -25.60 5.85
N VAL A 2 -1.71 -25.92 6.92
CA VAL A 2 -0.92 -27.15 7.09
C VAL A 2 -1.86 -28.34 7.27
N ARG A 3 -1.63 -29.42 6.51
CA ARG A 3 -2.33 -30.70 6.64
C ARG A 3 -1.43 -31.76 7.27
N GLU A 4 -2.01 -32.87 7.72
CA GLU A 4 -1.26 -33.99 8.29
C GLU A 4 -0.22 -34.49 7.28
N GLY A 5 1.07 -34.50 7.67
CA GLY A 5 2.19 -34.88 6.80
C GLY A 5 2.83 -33.76 5.98
N ASP A 6 2.35 -32.52 6.10
CA ASP A 6 3.06 -31.34 5.59
C ASP A 6 4.30 -31.03 6.43
N THR A 7 5.34 -30.50 5.78
CA THR A 7 6.53 -29.93 6.43
C THR A 7 6.80 -28.56 5.82
N LEU A 8 7.56 -27.71 6.52
CA LEU A 8 7.95 -26.40 5.97
C LEU A 8 8.67 -26.55 4.63
N SER A 9 9.47 -27.60 4.44
CA SER A 9 10.16 -27.89 3.18
C SER A 9 9.21 -28.20 2.02
N LYS A 10 8.13 -28.95 2.27
CA LYS A 10 7.10 -29.23 1.24
C LYS A 10 6.31 -27.98 0.87
N ILE A 11 6.02 -27.14 1.85
CA ILE A 11 5.36 -25.84 1.65
C ILE A 11 6.28 -24.91 0.86
N ALA A 12 7.53 -24.77 1.27
CA ALA A 12 8.56 -23.99 0.59
C ALA A 12 8.70 -24.40 -0.89
N ALA A 13 8.80 -25.70 -1.17
CA ALA A 13 8.83 -26.24 -2.53
C ALA A 13 7.57 -25.92 -3.34
N LYS A 14 6.38 -26.02 -2.73
CA LYS A 14 5.11 -25.69 -3.38
C LYS A 14 5.00 -24.22 -3.80
N PHE A 15 5.55 -23.32 -2.99
CA PHE A 15 5.52 -21.88 -3.24
C PHE A 15 6.76 -21.36 -3.97
N HIS A 16 7.70 -22.24 -4.36
CA HIS A 16 8.98 -21.87 -4.97
C HIS A 16 9.79 -20.87 -4.13
N VAL A 17 9.67 -20.95 -2.79
CA VAL A 17 10.40 -20.10 -1.85
C VAL A 17 11.48 -20.95 -1.15
N PRO A 18 12.70 -20.44 -0.96
CA PRO A 18 13.72 -21.12 -0.16
C PRO A 18 13.24 -21.39 1.28
N LEU A 19 13.52 -22.58 1.81
CA LEU A 19 13.15 -22.96 3.19
C LEU A 19 13.66 -21.95 4.23
N ALA A 20 14.91 -21.49 4.09
CA ALA A 20 15.51 -20.51 4.99
C ALA A 20 14.70 -19.20 5.07
N GLN A 21 14.06 -18.81 3.97
CA GLN A 21 13.24 -17.61 3.90
C GLN A 21 11.88 -17.82 4.56
N ILE A 22 11.29 -19.01 4.42
CA ILE A 22 10.09 -19.44 5.16
C ILE A 22 10.37 -19.50 6.66
N GLU A 23 11.51 -20.03 7.09
CA GLU A 23 11.91 -20.07 8.51
C GLU A 23 12.05 -18.66 9.08
N GLN A 24 12.68 -17.74 8.33
CA GLN A 24 12.83 -16.34 8.72
C GLN A 24 11.48 -15.61 8.88
N TRP A 25 10.51 -15.88 8.00
CA TRP A 25 9.18 -15.24 8.06
C TRP A 25 8.26 -15.84 9.12
N ASN A 26 8.64 -16.98 9.69
CA ASN A 26 7.85 -17.69 10.68
C ASN A 26 8.63 -17.92 11.98
N PRO A 27 9.14 -16.88 12.65
CA PRO A 27 9.91 -17.02 13.89
C PRO A 27 9.11 -17.66 15.03
N GLN A 28 7.76 -17.68 14.93
CA GLN A 28 6.89 -18.42 15.85
C GLN A 28 7.05 -19.95 15.74
N ILE A 29 7.61 -20.46 14.65
CA ILE A 29 7.80 -21.90 14.42
C ILE A 29 9.16 -22.30 14.96
N LYS A 30 9.18 -22.69 16.24
CA LYS A 30 10.42 -23.07 16.94
C LYS A 30 11.05 -24.36 16.42
N ASN A 31 10.25 -25.25 15.82
CA ASN A 31 10.72 -26.51 15.26
C ASN A 31 10.22 -26.68 13.82
N PRO A 32 11.06 -26.43 12.81
CA PRO A 32 10.71 -26.55 11.38
C PRO A 32 10.22 -27.94 10.95
N ASN A 33 10.59 -28.97 11.71
CA ASN A 33 10.24 -30.37 11.44
C ASN A 33 8.92 -30.80 12.09
N VAL A 34 8.32 -29.96 12.94
CA VAL A 34 7.08 -30.26 13.67
C VAL A 34 6.13 -29.07 13.51
N ILE A 35 5.38 -29.07 12.40
CA ILE A 35 4.29 -28.11 12.18
C ILE A 35 2.95 -28.76 12.53
N GLN A 36 2.11 -28.04 13.27
CA GLN A 36 0.80 -28.53 13.69
C GLN A 36 -0.22 -28.42 12.55
N VAL A 37 -1.10 -29.40 12.45
CA VAL A 37 -2.23 -29.35 11.50
C VAL A 37 -3.09 -28.11 11.82
N GLY A 38 -3.44 -27.33 10.79
CA GLY A 38 -4.17 -26.08 10.94
C GLY A 38 -3.30 -24.85 11.23
N GLN A 39 -2.00 -25.02 11.47
CA GLN A 39 -1.07 -23.91 11.68
C GLN A 39 -0.95 -23.04 10.41
N GLN A 40 -0.93 -21.72 10.57
CA GLN A 40 -0.68 -20.79 9.48
C GLN A 40 0.83 -20.60 9.30
N VAL A 41 1.30 -20.89 8.08
CA VAL A 41 2.68 -20.66 7.66
C VAL A 41 2.66 -19.49 6.69
N ARG A 42 3.43 -18.46 7.00
CA ARG A 42 3.64 -17.30 6.14
C ARG A 42 4.59 -17.70 5.02
N VAL A 43 4.12 -17.65 3.78
CA VAL A 43 4.86 -18.11 2.59
C VAL A 43 5.27 -16.97 1.65
N ALA A 44 5.12 -15.73 2.12
CA ALA A 44 5.54 -14.51 1.45
C ALA A 44 6.25 -13.59 2.45
N ALA A 45 7.05 -12.66 1.94
CA ALA A 45 7.71 -11.67 2.80
C ALA A 45 6.66 -10.96 3.65
N PRO A 46 6.90 -10.74 4.96
CA PRO A 46 6.19 -9.67 5.62
C PRO A 46 6.44 -8.42 4.77
N SER A 47 5.38 -7.85 4.20
CA SER A 47 5.37 -6.49 3.70
C SER A 47 5.85 -5.63 4.88
N GLN A 48 7.13 -5.29 4.91
CA GLN A 48 7.74 -4.55 6.00
C GLN A 48 7.31 -3.08 6.00
N GLN A 49 6.17 -2.72 5.40
CA GLN A 49 5.65 -1.37 5.54
C GLN A 49 5.21 -1.24 7.00
N PRO A 50 5.87 -0.37 7.79
CA PRO A 50 5.48 -0.18 9.18
C PRO A 50 4.01 0.21 9.23
N VAL A 51 3.23 -0.43 10.11
CA VAL A 51 1.92 0.08 10.51
C VAL A 51 2.14 1.48 11.10
N GLY A 52 1.70 2.52 10.39
CA GLY A 52 1.97 3.93 10.70
C GLY A 52 3.03 4.63 9.85
N ALA A 53 3.53 3.99 8.79
CA ALA A 53 4.37 4.66 7.78
C ALA A 53 3.54 5.26 6.64
N ASP A 54 4.15 6.17 5.88
CA ASP A 54 3.56 6.73 4.66
C ASP A 54 3.57 5.69 3.52
N GLU A 55 2.53 5.69 2.69
CA GLU A 55 2.40 4.91 1.47
C GLU A 55 3.52 5.33 0.50
N PRO A 56 4.34 4.40 -0.02
CA PRO A 56 5.29 4.72 -1.05
C PRO A 56 4.54 5.17 -2.31
N PHE A 57 5.14 6.10 -3.05
CA PHE A 57 4.54 6.57 -4.30
C PHE A 57 4.26 5.40 -5.25
N PRO A 58 2.99 5.14 -5.61
CA PRO A 58 2.61 3.94 -6.39
C PRO A 58 3.03 4.01 -7.86
N GLY A 59 3.58 5.15 -8.29
CA GLY A 59 3.94 5.44 -9.67
C GLY A 59 2.87 6.27 -10.35
N LYS A 60 3.27 7.15 -11.27
CA LYS A 60 2.35 8.06 -11.98
C LYS A 60 1.25 7.31 -12.75
N ASP A 61 1.58 6.13 -13.29
CA ASP A 61 0.65 5.32 -14.08
C ASP A 61 -0.43 4.66 -13.20
N PHE A 62 -0.34 4.77 -11.88
CA PHE A 62 -1.42 4.36 -10.98
C PHE A 62 -2.64 5.29 -11.07
N PHE A 63 -2.45 6.57 -11.35
CA PHE A 63 -3.50 7.59 -11.32
C PHE A 63 -4.17 7.70 -12.69
N GLN A 64 -5.04 6.74 -12.99
CA GLN A 64 -5.80 6.66 -14.24
C GLN A 64 -7.29 6.50 -13.96
N PRO A 65 -8.20 7.01 -14.81
CA PRO A 65 -9.65 6.95 -14.57
C PRO A 65 -10.24 5.55 -14.36
N SER A 66 -9.55 4.51 -14.84
CA SER A 66 -9.95 3.11 -14.66
C SER A 66 -9.52 2.50 -13.32
N VAL A 67 -8.75 3.22 -12.49
CA VAL A 67 -8.23 2.73 -11.23
C VAL A 67 -9.19 3.06 -10.09
N SER A 68 -9.55 2.03 -9.34
CA SER A 68 -10.23 2.13 -8.05
C SER A 68 -9.39 1.43 -6.99
N SER A 69 -9.08 2.12 -5.89
CA SER A 69 -8.22 1.61 -4.83
C SER A 69 -8.44 2.37 -3.52
N PRO A 70 -8.36 1.69 -2.36
CA PRO A 70 -8.31 2.34 -1.04
C PRO A 70 -7.19 3.38 -0.89
N ILE A 71 -6.12 3.32 -1.69
CA ILE A 71 -5.05 4.33 -1.69
C ILE A 71 -5.57 5.69 -2.19
N ILE A 72 -6.50 5.69 -3.14
CA ILE A 72 -7.12 6.91 -3.68
C ILE A 72 -7.98 7.57 -2.59
N GLU A 73 -8.85 6.79 -1.94
CA GLU A 73 -9.68 7.28 -0.84
C GLU A 73 -8.84 7.90 0.28
N VAL A 74 -7.80 7.20 0.72
CA VAL A 74 -6.93 7.66 1.82
C VAL A 74 -6.10 8.88 1.41
N MET A 75 -5.66 8.97 0.15
CA MET A 75 -5.05 10.19 -0.39
C MET A 75 -6.05 11.35 -0.37
N GLY A 76 -7.30 11.13 -0.78
CA GLY A 76 -8.36 12.14 -0.75
C GLY A 76 -8.62 12.69 0.64
N TRP A 77 -8.66 11.82 1.66
CA TRP A 77 -8.78 12.24 3.06
C TRP A 77 -7.61 13.14 3.48
N ARG A 78 -6.38 12.84 3.08
CA ARG A 78 -5.24 13.73 3.35
C ARG A 78 -5.38 15.07 2.64
N LEU A 79 -5.87 15.10 1.41
CA LEU A 79 -6.10 16.36 0.68
C LEU A 79 -7.15 17.24 1.36
N ILE A 80 -8.19 16.63 1.94
CA ILE A 80 -9.19 17.33 2.77
C ILE A 80 -8.55 17.90 4.03
N GLU A 81 -7.78 17.11 4.76
CA GLU A 81 -7.07 17.57 5.97
C GLU A 81 -6.08 18.71 5.69
N GLU A 82 -5.45 18.69 4.51
CA GLU A 82 -4.59 19.76 4.04
C GLU A 82 -5.35 20.99 3.54
N GLY A 83 -6.69 20.96 3.51
CA GLY A 83 -7.54 22.05 3.02
C GLY A 83 -7.41 22.27 1.52
N CYS A 84 -7.11 21.21 0.77
CA CYS A 84 -6.93 21.22 -0.68
C CYS A 84 -8.10 20.58 -1.45
N SER A 85 -9.14 20.13 -0.74
CA SER A 85 -10.33 19.46 -1.29
C SER A 85 -11.01 20.22 -2.42
N ALA A 86 -11.41 19.46 -3.44
CA ALA A 86 -12.38 19.81 -4.48
C ALA A 86 -13.54 18.78 -4.50
N TYR A 87 -13.64 17.92 -3.48
CA TYR A 87 -14.67 16.88 -3.41
C TYR A 87 -16.03 17.49 -3.07
N PRO A 88 -17.13 17.00 -3.65
CA PRO A 88 -18.46 17.34 -3.17
C PRO A 88 -18.62 16.83 -1.74
N ASP A 89 -19.13 17.70 -0.86
CA ASP A 89 -19.37 17.42 0.57
C ASP A 89 -18.13 16.95 1.37
N ASP A 90 -16.91 17.16 0.85
CA ASP A 90 -15.65 16.68 1.43
C ASP A 90 -15.64 15.16 1.67
N GLU A 91 -16.23 14.40 0.75
CA GLU A 91 -16.24 12.93 0.77
C GLU A 91 -15.51 12.37 -0.45
N PRO A 92 -14.25 11.89 -0.30
CA PRO A 92 -13.54 11.22 -1.37
C PRO A 92 -14.05 9.78 -1.51
N ASP A 93 -13.95 9.22 -2.71
CA ASP A 93 -14.26 7.82 -2.96
C ASP A 93 -13.00 7.02 -3.35
N PHE A 94 -13.21 5.78 -3.79
CA PHE A 94 -12.11 4.88 -4.16
C PHE A 94 -11.60 5.10 -5.58
N GLN A 95 -12.30 5.83 -6.44
CA GLN A 95 -12.03 5.92 -7.88
C GLN A 95 -11.23 7.18 -8.21
N TRP A 96 -10.13 7.04 -8.94
CA TRP A 96 -9.41 8.22 -9.42
C TRP A 96 -10.29 9.05 -10.36
N SER A 97 -10.51 10.29 -9.98
CA SER A 97 -11.48 11.20 -10.58
C SER A 97 -10.85 12.55 -10.95
N GLU A 98 -11.65 13.45 -11.52
CA GLU A 98 -11.19 14.82 -11.79
C GLU A 98 -11.08 15.62 -10.49
N GLU A 99 -11.96 15.35 -9.52
CA GLU A 99 -11.97 15.95 -8.19
C GLU A 99 -10.67 15.64 -7.45
N ASP A 100 -10.13 14.42 -7.58
CA ASP A 100 -8.81 14.08 -7.06
C ASP A 100 -7.70 14.89 -7.74
N ARG A 101 -7.75 15.01 -9.07
CA ARG A 101 -6.75 15.75 -9.85
C ARG A 101 -6.75 17.23 -9.46
N GLU A 102 -7.92 17.85 -9.35
CA GLU A 102 -8.06 19.24 -8.92
C GLU A 102 -7.59 19.44 -7.49
N SER A 103 -7.98 18.54 -6.58
CA SER A 103 -7.56 18.58 -5.17
C SER A 103 -6.04 18.48 -5.05
N TYR A 104 -5.44 17.59 -5.83
CA TYR A 104 -3.99 17.39 -5.84
C TYR A 104 -3.26 18.57 -6.49
N ALA A 105 -3.84 19.22 -7.51
CA ALA A 105 -3.29 20.44 -8.08
C ALA A 105 -3.24 21.58 -7.05
N ASN A 106 -4.28 21.68 -6.20
CA ASN A 106 -4.28 22.62 -5.07
C ASN A 106 -3.18 22.31 -4.06
N TRP A 107 -2.97 21.02 -3.75
CA TRP A 107 -1.87 20.57 -2.90
C TRP A 107 -0.50 20.93 -3.48
N GLN A 108 -0.26 20.68 -4.77
CA GLN A 108 0.97 21.07 -5.44
C GLN A 108 1.19 22.60 -5.36
N ARG A 109 0.15 23.40 -5.59
CA ARG A 109 0.24 24.88 -5.45
C ARG A 109 0.55 25.29 -4.01
N LYS A 110 -0.06 24.64 -3.01
CA LYS A 110 0.20 24.89 -1.58
C LYS A 110 1.66 24.61 -1.21
N LEU A 111 2.26 23.60 -1.84
CA LEU A 111 3.68 23.28 -1.70
C LEU A 111 4.63 24.23 -2.48
N GLY A 112 4.08 25.16 -3.27
CA GLY A 112 4.82 26.14 -4.08
C GLY A 112 5.17 25.69 -5.50
N PHE A 113 4.65 24.55 -5.96
CA PHE A 113 4.79 24.14 -7.36
C PHE A 113 3.88 25.01 -8.26
N GLY A 114 4.28 25.18 -9.52
CA GLY A 114 3.54 25.97 -10.50
C GLY A 114 3.79 25.50 -11.94
N GLY A 115 2.99 26.02 -12.87
CA GLY A 115 3.06 25.59 -14.26
C GLY A 115 2.75 24.11 -14.43
N SER A 116 3.58 23.40 -15.19
CA SER A 116 3.44 21.96 -15.43
C SER A 116 3.64 21.09 -14.19
N ASP A 117 4.26 21.62 -13.13
CA ASP A 117 4.52 20.85 -11.91
C ASP A 117 3.35 20.90 -10.91
N ALA A 118 2.30 21.66 -11.23
CA ALA A 118 1.04 21.77 -10.49
C ALA A 118 -0.17 21.38 -11.37
N ASP A 119 -0.01 20.27 -12.10
CA ASP A 119 -0.94 19.71 -13.08
C ASP A 119 -2.01 18.79 -12.47
N GLY A 120 -1.94 18.52 -11.17
CA GLY A 120 -2.81 17.60 -10.45
C GLY A 120 -2.41 16.13 -10.54
N MET A 121 -1.34 15.80 -11.26
CA MET A 121 -0.83 14.44 -11.32
C MET A 121 0.12 14.18 -10.15
N PRO A 122 -0.12 13.16 -9.30
CA PRO A 122 0.79 12.88 -8.21
C PRO A 122 2.20 12.53 -8.69
N GLY A 123 3.19 13.17 -8.05
CA GLY A 123 4.62 12.93 -8.28
C GLY A 123 5.31 12.52 -6.97
N PRO A 124 6.51 11.93 -7.03
CA PRO A 124 7.16 11.35 -5.86
C PRO A 124 7.42 12.36 -4.74
N GLU A 125 7.77 13.61 -5.06
CA GLU A 125 8.07 14.65 -4.07
C GLU A 125 6.79 15.19 -3.41
N SER A 126 5.75 15.52 -4.19
CA SER A 126 4.48 16.00 -3.64
C SER A 126 3.74 14.91 -2.87
N TRP A 127 3.86 13.65 -3.30
CA TRP A 127 3.27 12.49 -2.63
C TRP A 127 3.91 12.24 -1.27
N LYS A 128 5.25 12.26 -1.22
CA LYS A 128 5.99 12.10 0.03
C LYS A 128 5.60 13.15 1.08
N ARG A 129 5.33 14.38 0.66
CA ARG A 129 4.92 15.47 1.56
C ARG A 129 3.47 15.36 2.02
N LEU A 130 2.61 14.66 1.27
CA LEU A 130 1.19 14.50 1.61
C LEU A 130 0.99 13.54 2.80
N HIS A 131 2.00 12.70 3.09
CA HIS A 131 1.98 11.72 4.17
C HIS A 131 0.72 10.84 4.10
N VAL A 132 0.46 10.27 2.92
CA VAL A 132 -0.65 9.33 2.71
C VAL A 132 -0.43 8.10 3.59
N PRO A 133 -1.33 7.74 4.52
CA PRO A 133 -1.15 6.56 5.36
C PRO A 133 -0.99 5.27 4.55
N ALA A 134 0.04 4.48 4.83
CA ALA A 134 0.21 3.17 4.22
C ALA A 134 -0.89 2.22 4.69
N LEU A 135 -1.53 1.55 3.74
CA LEU A 135 -2.43 0.46 4.02
C LEU A 135 -1.61 -0.80 4.23
N SER A 136 -1.82 -1.50 5.35
CA SER A 136 -1.18 -2.80 5.57
C SER A 136 -1.65 -3.77 4.49
N ARG A 137 -0.73 -4.17 3.59
CA ARG A 137 -0.99 -5.12 2.50
C ARG A 137 -0.58 -6.54 2.88
#